data_AF-A0A4Q6BVZ3-F1
#
_entry.id   AF-A0A4Q6BVZ3-F1
#
_cell.length_a   1.000
_cell.length_b   1.000
_cell.length_c   1.000
_cell.angle_alpha   90.00
_cell.angle_beta   90.00
_cell.angle_gamma   90.00
#
_symmetry.space_group_name_H-M   'P 1'
#
loop_
_entity.id
_entity.type
_entity.pdbx_description
1 polymer ?
#
loop_
_entity_poly.entity_id
_entity_poly.type
_entity_poly.pdbx_seq_one_letter_code
_entity_poly.pdbx_strand_id
1 'polypeptide(L)'
;YKVKCACFHCRKCFKQRSWLDLPQRLRNADGARIFSCPQCRQPMTNMGWDFKVPRQTDVEQWKKVELLAKNGWSFHSYCCGDSNLGPGPRPARLKEVPQFLEEQKRADFERRRKLRIEERAHQLKVRRRKRQMNVVAR
;
A
#
# COMPACT_ATOMS: atom_id res chain seq x y z
N TYR A 1 17.93 -2.32 -6.05
CA TYR A 1 17.39 -0.99 -6.42
C TYR A 1 17.12 -0.17 -5.16
N LYS A 2 17.31 1.16 -5.17
CA LYS A 2 17.17 2.01 -3.96
C LYS A 2 15.75 2.55 -3.83
N VAL A 3 15.15 2.34 -2.68
CA VAL A 3 13.82 2.88 -2.33
C VAL A 3 13.92 4.40 -2.11
N LYS A 4 12.90 5.15 -2.55
CA LYS A 4 12.78 6.58 -2.30
C LYS A 4 11.91 6.80 -1.06
N CYS A 5 12.47 7.46 -0.05
CA CYS A 5 11.75 7.83 1.16
C CYS A 5 11.58 9.35 1.20
N ALA A 6 10.38 9.82 1.55
CA ALA A 6 10.02 11.23 1.56
C ALA A 6 9.87 11.76 2.99
N CYS A 7 10.45 12.92 3.25
CA CYS A 7 10.22 13.70 4.45
C CYS A 7 9.23 14.83 4.14
N PHE A 8 8.03 14.76 4.69
CA PHE A 8 6.99 15.78 4.45
C PHE A 8 7.26 17.10 5.17
N HIS A 9 8.00 17.06 6.29
CA HIS A 9 8.37 18.28 7.03
C HIS A 9 9.31 19.19 6.23
N CYS A 10 10.45 18.67 5.74
CA CYS A 10 11.40 19.45 4.95
C CYS A 10 11.15 19.39 3.42
N ARG A 11 10.15 18.62 2.96
CA ARG A 11 9.80 18.42 1.55
C ARG A 11 10.99 17.95 0.70
N LYS A 12 11.73 16.96 1.22
CA LYS A 12 12.86 16.34 0.53
C LYS A 12 12.72 14.83 0.47
N CYS A 13 13.32 14.25 -0.56
CA CYS A 13 13.38 12.80 -0.75
C CYS A 13 14.82 12.34 -0.63
N PHE A 14 15.02 11.23 0.07
CA PHE A 14 16.33 10.59 0.19
C PHE A 14 16.25 9.15 -0.30
N LYS A 15 17.33 8.67 -0.91
CA LYS A 15 17.46 7.27 -1.33
C LYS A 15 17.91 6.45 -0.12
N GLN A 16 17.16 5.40 0.19
CA GLN A 16 17.51 4.48 1.26
C GLN A 16 18.50 3.41 0.76
N ARG A 17 19.45 2.99 1.60
CA ARG A 17 20.16 1.71 1.45
C ARG A 17 19.16 0.55 1.57
N SER A 18 19.38 -0.54 0.84
CA SER A 18 18.44 -1.66 0.89
C SER A 18 18.41 -2.27 2.29
N TRP A 19 17.36 -3.04 2.62
CA TRP A 19 17.29 -3.75 3.90
C TRP A 19 18.45 -4.74 4.08
N LEU A 20 18.93 -5.33 2.98
CA LEU A 20 20.08 -6.23 2.94
C LEU A 20 21.39 -5.50 3.32
N ASP A 21 21.53 -4.25 2.90
CA ASP A 21 22.75 -3.44 3.12
C ASP A 21 22.86 -2.84 4.53
N LEU A 22 21.85 -3.04 5.39
CA LEU A 22 21.85 -2.48 6.74
C LEU A 22 22.36 -3.50 7.76
N PRO A 23 23.16 -3.10 8.74
CA PRO A 23 23.60 -4.00 9.82
C PRO A 23 22.40 -4.70 10.51
N GLN A 24 22.55 -5.97 10.92
CA GLN A 24 21.49 -6.73 11.60
C GLN A 24 20.87 -5.96 12.78
N ARG A 25 21.69 -5.24 13.55
CA ARG A 25 21.23 -4.41 14.69
C ARG A 25 20.24 -3.29 14.33
N LEU A 26 20.17 -2.88 13.06
CA LEU A 26 19.24 -1.86 12.55
C LEU A 26 18.08 -2.48 11.73
N ARG A 27 17.99 -3.81 11.71
CA ARG A 27 16.84 -4.55 11.16
C ARG A 27 15.88 -4.83 12.31
N ASN A 28 14.94 -3.93 12.55
CA ASN A 28 13.87 -4.15 13.54
C ASN A 28 13.05 -5.39 13.15
N ALA A 29 12.66 -6.20 14.14
CA ALA A 29 11.92 -7.45 13.95
C ALA A 29 10.57 -7.26 13.22
N ASP A 30 9.94 -6.10 13.40
CA ASP A 30 8.60 -5.82 12.86
C ASP A 30 8.62 -5.37 11.39
N GLY A 31 9.79 -5.18 10.78
CA GLY A 31 9.93 -4.72 9.40
C GLY A 31 9.46 -3.26 9.14
N ALA A 32 8.72 -2.66 10.08
CA ALA A 32 8.23 -1.29 10.03
C ALA A 32 9.34 -0.29 10.41
N ARG A 33 10.06 0.18 9.39
CA ARG A 33 11.08 1.24 9.56
C ARG A 33 10.42 2.62 9.55
N ILE A 34 10.40 3.28 10.71
CA ILE A 34 10.26 4.73 10.78
C ILE A 34 11.66 5.31 10.58
N PHE A 35 11.97 5.78 9.37
CA PHE A 35 13.29 6.35 9.09
C PHE A 35 13.32 7.83 9.41
N SER A 36 14.31 8.29 10.16
CA SER A 36 14.48 9.73 10.43
C SER A 36 15.15 10.45 9.27
N CYS A 37 14.67 11.66 8.97
CA CYS A 37 15.26 12.55 7.98
C CYS A 37 16.66 13.00 8.42
N PRO A 38 17.69 12.87 7.58
CA PRO A 38 19.05 13.28 7.94
C PRO A 38 19.18 14.79 8.20
N GLN A 39 18.26 15.60 7.67
CA GLN A 39 18.29 17.05 7.84
C GLN A 39 17.48 17.55 9.04
N CYS A 40 16.26 17.05 9.24
CA CYS A 40 15.35 17.56 10.28
C CYS A 40 14.93 16.52 11.32
N ARG A 41 15.48 15.29 11.24
CA ARG A 41 15.23 14.15 12.13
C ARG A 41 13.77 13.67 12.24
N GLN A 42 12.85 14.32 11.53
CA GLN A 42 11.44 13.92 11.42
C GLN A 42 11.28 12.58 10.70
N PRO A 43 10.22 11.81 10.99
CA PRO A 43 9.97 10.54 10.34
C PRO A 43 9.72 10.73 8.84
N MET A 44 10.22 9.77 8.08
CA MET A 44 10.10 9.68 6.63
C MET A 44 9.24 8.50 6.24
N THR A 45 8.48 8.68 5.16
CA THR A 45 7.64 7.63 4.60
C THR A 45 8.30 7.00 3.40
N ASN A 46 8.29 5.67 3.32
CA ASN A 46 8.68 4.95 2.12
C ASN A 46 7.64 5.20 1.02
N MET A 47 8.05 5.86 -0.06
CA MET A 47 7.18 6.20 -1.17
C MET A 47 7.30 5.22 -2.34
N GLY A 48 8.19 4.23 -2.26
CA GLY A 48 8.40 3.25 -3.31
C GLY A 48 9.41 3.64 -4.38
N TRP A 49 9.53 2.78 -5.40
CA TRP A 49 10.61 2.82 -6.38
C TRP A 49 10.30 3.81 -7.52
N ASP A 50 9.03 3.90 -7.92
CA ASP A 50 8.55 4.73 -9.03
C ASP A 50 8.13 6.13 -8.59
N PHE A 51 8.36 6.47 -7.32
CA PHE A 51 8.02 7.79 -6.82
C PHE A 51 8.76 8.89 -7.61
N LYS A 52 8.00 9.78 -8.23
CA LYS A 52 8.51 11.01 -8.87
C LYS A 52 8.50 12.11 -7.81
N VAL A 53 9.70 12.52 -7.38
CA VAL A 53 9.87 13.51 -6.33
C VAL A 53 9.42 14.88 -6.85
N PRO A 54 8.42 15.53 -6.23
CA PRO A 54 8.03 16.88 -6.60
C PRO A 54 9.16 17.88 -6.30
N ARG A 55 9.14 19.04 -6.97
CA ARG A 55 10.02 20.15 -6.59
C ARG A 55 9.75 20.54 -5.13
N GLN A 56 10.78 20.86 -4.36
CA GLN A 56 10.64 21.21 -2.93
C GLN A 56 9.68 22.39 -2.72
N THR A 57 9.68 23.36 -3.64
CA THR A 57 8.83 24.56 -3.61
C THR A 57 7.35 24.26 -3.89
N ASP A 58 7.02 23.12 -4.50
CA ASP A 58 5.66 22.77 -4.91
C ASP A 58 4.84 22.22 -3.72
N VAL A 59 4.35 23.13 -2.88
CA VAL A 59 3.60 22.78 -1.66
C VAL A 59 2.36 21.95 -1.98
N GLU A 60 1.68 22.21 -3.09
CA GLU A 60 0.44 21.52 -3.45
C GLU A 60 0.71 20.05 -3.77
N GLN A 61 1.74 19.75 -4.58
CA GLN A 61 2.12 18.38 -4.86
C GLN A 61 2.62 17.65 -3.60
N TRP A 62 3.36 18.33 -2.72
CA TRP A 62 3.79 17.73 -1.46
C TRP A 62 2.62 17.38 -0.54
N LYS A 63 1.63 18.27 -0.41
CA LYS A 63 0.38 18.00 0.34
C LYS A 63 -0.39 16.82 -0.25
N LYS A 64 -0.45 16.72 -1.58
CA LYS A 64 -1.11 15.61 -2.28
C LYS A 64 -0.49 14.27 -1.91
N VAL A 65 0.84 14.20 -2.02
CA VAL A 65 1.59 12.98 -1.71
C VAL A 65 1.50 12.64 -0.22
N GLU A 66 1.53 13.65 0.66
CA GLU A 66 1.37 13.45 2.11
C GLU A 66 -0.01 12.86 2.44
N LEU A 67 -1.07 13.38 1.83
CA LEU A 67 -2.43 12.89 2.06
C LEU A 67 -2.61 11.45 1.56
N LEU A 68 -2.06 11.13 0.39
CA LEU A 68 -2.01 9.76 -0.12
C LEU A 68 -1.25 8.84 0.84
N ALA A 69 -0.04 9.23 1.24
CA ALA A 69 0.81 8.46 2.15
C ALA A 69 0.14 8.17 3.51
N LYS A 70 -0.55 9.16 4.09
CA LYS A 70 -1.34 9.01 5.33
C LYS A 70 -2.46 7.98 5.20
N ASN A 71 -2.99 7.77 4.00
CA ASN A 71 -4.00 6.76 3.69
C ASN A 71 -3.41 5.43 3.20
N GLY A 72 -2.11 5.19 3.41
CA GLY A 72 -1.44 3.93 3.07
C GLY A 72 -0.98 3.82 1.61
N TRP A 73 -1.07 4.91 0.83
CA TRP A 73 -0.68 4.89 -0.58
C TRP A 73 0.81 5.13 -0.80
N SER A 74 1.41 4.31 -1.64
CA SER A 74 2.82 4.39 -2.04
C SER A 74 2.98 4.11 -3.54
N PHE A 75 4.17 4.38 -4.10
CA PHE A 75 4.52 4.30 -5.52
C PHE A 75 5.52 3.17 -5.78
N HIS A 76 5.22 2.00 -5.27
CA HIS A 76 5.92 0.78 -5.68
C HIS A 76 5.36 0.30 -7.03
N SER A 77 6.23 -0.19 -7.91
CA SER A 77 5.83 -0.82 -9.19
C SER A 77 4.90 -2.01 -8.95
N TYR A 78 5.04 -2.65 -7.78
CA TYR A 78 4.23 -3.77 -7.33
C TYR A 78 3.80 -3.50 -5.88
N CYS A 79 2.56 -3.07 -5.66
CA CYS A 79 1.90 -3.16 -4.35
C CYS A 79 0.39 -3.11 -4.54
N CYS A 80 -0.45 -3.95 -3.91
CA CYS A 80 -0.22 -5.16 -3.13
C CYS A 80 -1.61 -5.89 -3.07
N GLY A 81 -1.65 -7.23 -3.28
CA GLY A 81 -2.84 -8.08 -3.10
C GLY A 81 -3.50 -8.62 -4.37
N ASP A 82 -3.19 -9.88 -4.70
CA ASP A 82 -3.80 -10.88 -5.62
C ASP A 82 -4.34 -10.52 -7.02
N SER A 83 -4.39 -9.26 -7.41
CA SER A 83 -4.89 -8.85 -8.71
C SER A 83 -3.81 -8.08 -9.47
N ASN A 84 -3.56 -8.51 -10.70
CA ASN A 84 -2.72 -7.81 -11.70
C ASN A 84 -3.27 -6.42 -12.09
N LEU A 85 -4.20 -5.85 -11.31
CA LEU A 85 -4.66 -4.48 -11.43
C LEU A 85 -4.06 -3.70 -10.26
N GLY A 86 -2.86 -3.16 -10.48
CA GLY A 86 -2.36 -2.07 -9.64
C GLY A 86 -3.42 -0.98 -9.55
N PRO A 87 -3.48 -0.23 -8.45
CA PRO A 87 -4.47 0.81 -8.33
C PRO A 87 -4.28 1.77 -9.49
N GLY A 88 -5.38 2.09 -10.17
CA GLY A 88 -5.39 2.83 -11.43
C GLY A 88 -4.70 4.19 -11.39
N PRO A 89 -4.93 5.05 -12.39
CA PRO A 89 -4.24 6.33 -12.47
C PRO A 89 -4.41 7.12 -11.16
N ARG A 90 -3.29 7.53 -10.58
CA ARG A 90 -3.30 8.34 -9.36
C ARG A 90 -3.81 9.75 -9.69
N PRO A 91 -4.50 10.41 -8.75
CA PRO A 91 -4.99 11.78 -8.96
C PRO A 91 -3.84 12.73 -9.32
N ALA A 92 -4.09 13.56 -10.33
CA ALA A 92 -3.12 14.54 -10.79
C ALA A 92 -3.07 15.73 -9.82
N ARG A 93 -4.24 16.12 -9.28
CA ARG A 93 -4.43 17.32 -8.47
C ARG A 93 -4.75 16.98 -7.02
N LEU A 94 -4.46 17.91 -6.10
CA LEU A 94 -4.75 17.73 -4.69
C LEU A 94 -6.26 17.61 -4.41
N LYS A 95 -7.08 18.39 -5.13
CA LYS A 95 -8.55 18.43 -4.97
C LYS A 95 -9.24 17.09 -5.28
N GLU A 96 -8.63 16.26 -6.12
CA GLU A 96 -9.17 14.96 -6.53
C GLU A 96 -8.88 13.86 -5.50
N VAL A 97 -7.93 14.08 -4.58
CA VAL A 97 -7.52 13.03 -3.63
C VAL A 97 -8.65 12.56 -2.73
N PRO A 98 -9.48 13.43 -2.12
CA PRO A 98 -10.57 12.98 -1.25
C PRO A 98 -11.56 12.07 -1.98
N GLN A 99 -12.02 12.48 -3.17
CA GLN A 99 -12.93 11.70 -4.01
C GLN A 99 -12.30 10.36 -4.39
N PHE A 100 -11.04 10.37 -4.84
CA PHE A 100 -10.31 9.16 -5.15
C PHE A 100 -10.25 8.19 -3.96
N LEU A 101 -9.96 8.69 -2.75
CA LEU A 101 -9.90 7.86 -1.56
C LEU A 101 -11.25 7.24 -1.18
N GLU A 102 -12.35 7.96 -1.37
CA GLU A 102 -13.70 7.44 -1.13
C GLU A 102 -14.09 6.35 -2.13
N GLU A 103 -13.82 6.57 -3.41
CA GLU A 103 -14.04 5.57 -4.47
C GLU A 103 -13.26 4.28 -4.19
N GLN A 104 -12.01 4.41 -3.76
CA GLN A 104 -11.17 3.25 -3.40
C GLN A 104 -11.71 2.51 -2.17
N LYS A 105 -12.15 3.22 -1.13
CA LYS A 105 -12.80 2.60 0.04
C LYS A 105 -14.06 1.82 -0.35
N ARG A 106 -14.87 2.37 -1.25
CA ARG A 106 -16.07 1.70 -1.76
C ARG A 106 -15.72 0.44 -2.54
N ALA A 107 -14.76 0.53 -3.46
CA ALA A 107 -14.28 -0.60 -4.23
C ALA A 107 -13.72 -1.72 -3.32
N ASP A 108 -12.94 -1.36 -2.31
CA ASP A 108 -12.43 -2.28 -1.29
C ASP A 108 -13.56 -2.98 -0.52
N PHE A 109 -14.57 -2.22 -0.10
CA PHE A 109 -15.73 -2.77 0.60
C PHE A 109 -16.50 -3.77 -0.28
N GLU A 110 -16.77 -3.42 -1.53
CA GLU A 110 -17.44 -4.28 -2.49
C GLU A 110 -16.63 -5.55 -2.78
N ARG A 111 -15.31 -5.44 -2.95
CA ARG A 111 -14.40 -6.59 -3.12
C ARG A 111 -14.48 -7.53 -1.92
N ARG A 112 -14.30 -7.01 -0.71
CA ARG A 112 -14.39 -7.81 0.53
C ARG A 112 -15.75 -8.49 0.67
N ARG A 113 -16.83 -7.81 0.27
CA ARG A 113 -18.18 -8.39 0.28
C ARG A 113 -18.31 -9.55 -0.70
N LYS A 114 -17.81 -9.40 -1.94
CA LYS A 114 -17.79 -10.48 -2.94
C LYS A 114 -17.00 -11.69 -2.46
N LEU A 115 -15.80 -11.48 -1.92
CA LEU A 115 -14.95 -12.56 -1.38
C LEU A 115 -15.67 -13.36 -0.29
N ARG A 116 -16.37 -12.71 0.65
CA ARG A 116 -17.17 -13.41 1.67
C ARG A 116 -18.30 -14.26 1.09
N ILE A 117 -18.97 -13.78 0.04
CA ILE A 117 -20.05 -14.51 -0.64
C ILE A 117 -19.47 -15.74 -1.34
N GLU A 118 -18.37 -15.58 -2.06
CA GLU A 118 -17.66 -16.64 -2.78
C GLU A 118 -17.14 -17.71 -1.81
N GLU A 119 -16.52 -17.29 -0.70
CA GLU A 119 -16.04 -18.18 0.34
C GLU A 119 -17.20 -19.01 0.94
N ARG A 120 -18.31 -18.36 1.26
CA ARG A 120 -19.51 -19.05 1.77
C ARG A 120 -20.07 -20.04 0.73
N ALA A 121 -20.12 -19.67 -0.54
CA ALA A 121 -20.56 -20.55 -1.62
C ALA A 121 -19.61 -21.75 -1.78
N HIS A 122 -18.30 -21.53 -1.70
CA HIS A 122 -17.29 -22.59 -1.73
C HIS A 122 -17.47 -23.57 -0.57
N GLN A 123 -17.63 -23.07 0.66
CA GLN A 123 -17.87 -23.91 1.84
C GLN A 123 -19.15 -24.76 1.70
N LEU A 124 -20.23 -24.20 1.18
CA LEU A 124 -21.48 -24.95 0.94
C LEU A 124 -21.28 -26.07 -0.10
N LYS A 125 -20.54 -25.80 -1.19
CA LYS A 125 -20.20 -26.82 -2.20
C LYS A 125 -19.37 -27.96 -1.60
N VAL A 126 -18.35 -27.63 -0.81
CA VAL A 126 -17.52 -28.63 -0.10
C VAL A 126 -18.37 -29.48 0.85
N ARG A 127 -19.27 -28.87 1.64
CA ARG A 127 -20.18 -29.59 2.55
C ARG A 127 -21.12 -30.53 1.78
N ARG A 128 -21.68 -30.10 0.64
CA ARG A 128 -22.54 -30.94 -0.21
C ARG A 128 -21.79 -32.16 -0.77
N ARG A 129 -20.57 -31.97 -1.30
CA ARG A 129 -19.73 -33.07 -1.80
C ARG A 129 -19.40 -34.08 -0.70
N LYS A 130 -19.00 -33.62 0.49
CA LYS A 130 -18.74 -34.51 1.65
C LYS A 130 -19.98 -35.32 2.04
N ARG A 131 -21.17 -34.71 2.04
CA ARG A 131 -22.43 -35.43 2.31
C ARG A 131 -22.71 -36.52 1.27
N GLN A 132 -22.53 -36.23 -0.02
CA GLN A 132 -22.76 -37.21 -1.09
C GLN A 132 -21.79 -38.41 -0.99
N MET A 133 -20.51 -38.17 -0.73
CA MET A 133 -19.53 -39.25 -0.56
C MET A 133 -19.86 -40.17 0.63
N ASN A 134 -20.33 -39.61 1.74
CA ASN A 134 -20.71 -40.39 2.92
C ASN A 134 -21.98 -41.23 2.71
N VAL A 135 -22.86 -40.83 1.77
CA VAL A 135 -24.04 -41.63 1.41
C VAL A 135 -23.67 -42.82 0.53
N VAL A 136 -22.71 -42.66 -0.38
CA VAL A 136 -22.25 -43.74 -1.29
C VAL A 136 -21.37 -44.77 -0.58
N ALA A 137 -20.72 -44.39 0.53
CA ALA A 137 -19.86 -45.28 1.33
C ALA A 137 -20.62 -46.16 2.34
N ARG A 138 -21.96 -46.12 2.35
CA ARG A 138 -22.85 -46.94 3.19
C ARG A 138 -23.64 -47.90 2.31
#